data_AF-A0A2E9UXT4-F1
#
_entry.id   AF-A0A2E9UXT4-F1
#
_cell.length_a   1.000
_cell.length_b   1.000
_cell.length_c   1.000
_cell.angle_alpha   90.00
_cell.angle_beta   90.00
_cell.angle_gamma   90.00
#
_symmetry.space_group_name_H-M   'P 1'
#
loop_
_entity.id
_entity.type
_entity.pdbx_description
1 polymer ?
#
loop_
_entity_poly.entity_id
_entity_poly.type
_entity_poly.pdbx_seq_one_letter_code
_entity_poly.pdbx_strand_id
1 'polypeptide(L)'
;MKEMHSNGGSIKRREDKRFLMGRGEYLDDIFFDDEYCAVFVRSPHPHAKIKKIKTQAALTVPGVVSILSAEDVENDGLSSMPPFITSNPNTTHPFNFIPQPLLAKKFVRYVGEPILLVLAKSMYAALDAIQLIEVDYDVLPFVLSA
;
A
#
# COMPACT_ATOMS: atom_id res chain seq x y z
N MET A 1 -28.37 43.56 -5.27
CA MET A 1 -27.60 42.37 -4.86
C MET A 1 -28.53 41.18 -5.05
N LYS A 2 -28.28 40.29 -6.01
CA LYS A 2 -29.22 39.20 -6.35
C LYS A 2 -28.95 38.03 -5.41
N GLU A 3 -29.94 37.65 -4.59
CA GLU A 3 -29.85 36.48 -3.71
C GLU A 3 -29.58 35.23 -4.56
N MET A 4 -28.43 34.58 -4.33
CA MET A 4 -28.10 33.29 -4.94
C MET A 4 -28.76 32.19 -4.10
N HIS A 5 -29.90 31.68 -4.57
CA HIS A 5 -30.49 30.46 -4.02
C HIS A 5 -29.69 29.26 -4.51
N SER A 6 -29.15 28.48 -3.58
CA SER A 6 -28.25 27.35 -3.85
C SER A 6 -28.94 26.11 -4.43
N ASN A 7 -30.27 26.04 -4.36
CA ASN A 7 -31.03 24.86 -4.74
C ASN A 7 -31.61 25.03 -6.16
N GLY A 8 -31.05 24.29 -7.13
CA GLY A 8 -31.53 24.23 -8.51
C GLY A 8 -30.75 25.07 -9.54
N GLY A 9 -29.74 25.82 -9.12
CA GLY A 9 -28.87 26.60 -10.02
C GLY A 9 -27.64 25.84 -10.52
N SER A 10 -27.16 26.15 -11.74
CA SER A 10 -25.86 25.69 -12.23
C SER A 10 -24.74 26.55 -11.62
N ILE A 11 -24.41 26.28 -10.36
CA ILE A 11 -23.35 26.99 -9.63
C ILE A 11 -22.01 26.39 -10.03
N LYS A 12 -21.05 27.25 -10.39
CA LYS A 12 -19.67 26.81 -10.69
C LYS A 12 -19.00 26.31 -9.42
N ARG A 13 -18.23 25.22 -9.51
CA ARG A 13 -17.55 24.68 -8.33
C ARG A 13 -16.38 25.60 -7.96
N ARG A 14 -16.06 25.66 -6.66
CA ARG A 14 -15.00 26.53 -6.16
C ARG A 14 -13.63 26.13 -6.70
N GLU A 15 -13.43 24.83 -6.85
CA GLU A 15 -12.20 24.17 -7.27
C GLU A 15 -11.96 24.15 -8.78
N ASP A 16 -13.00 24.41 -9.61
CA ASP A 16 -12.90 24.33 -11.08
C ASP A 16 -11.73 25.16 -11.60
N LYS A 17 -11.55 26.38 -11.08
CA LYS A 17 -10.51 27.30 -11.54
C LYS A 17 -9.10 26.71 -11.38
N ARG A 18 -8.77 26.10 -10.24
CA ARG A 18 -7.41 25.56 -10.02
C ARG A 18 -7.15 24.33 -10.87
N PHE A 19 -8.14 23.45 -11.05
CA PHE A 19 -7.98 22.24 -11.85
C PHE A 19 -7.92 22.52 -13.35
N LEU A 20 -8.79 23.40 -13.86
CA LEU A 20 -8.80 23.76 -15.29
C LEU A 20 -7.54 24.52 -15.74
N MET A 21 -6.81 25.12 -14.80
CA MET A 21 -5.58 25.86 -15.09
C MET A 21 -4.31 25.03 -14.79
N GLY A 22 -4.43 23.76 -14.40
CA GLY A 22 -3.29 22.93 -14.00
C GLY A 22 -2.56 23.46 -12.75
N ARG A 23 -3.28 24.17 -11.86
CA ARG A 23 -2.76 24.73 -10.60
C ARG A 23 -3.32 24.01 -9.37
N GLY A 24 -3.87 22.82 -9.56
CA GLY A 24 -4.23 21.95 -8.44
C GLY A 24 -2.99 21.19 -8.01
N GLU A 25 -2.60 21.30 -6.75
CA GLU A 25 -1.58 20.45 -6.14
C GLU A 25 -2.23 19.18 -5.61
N TYR A 26 -1.58 18.05 -5.88
CA TYR A 26 -1.85 16.72 -5.34
C TYR A 26 -0.67 16.28 -4.45
N LEU A 27 -0.81 15.11 -3.82
CA LEU A 27 0.23 14.62 -2.89
C LEU A 27 1.61 14.47 -3.54
N ASP A 28 1.65 14.06 -4.81
CA ASP A 28 2.91 13.87 -5.55
C ASP A 28 3.54 15.20 -6.02
N ASP A 29 2.84 16.33 -5.90
CA ASP A 29 3.37 17.67 -6.20
C ASP A 29 4.07 18.31 -4.98
N ILE A 30 4.01 17.67 -3.82
CA ILE A 30 4.55 18.17 -2.55
C ILE A 30 5.90 17.49 -2.29
N PHE A 31 6.95 18.29 -2.07
CA PHE A 31 8.32 17.82 -1.82
C PHE A 31 8.84 18.33 -0.48
N PHE A 32 9.66 17.52 0.20
CA PHE A 32 10.36 17.89 1.43
C PHE A 32 11.88 17.69 1.29
N ASP A 33 12.67 18.53 1.97
CA ASP A 33 14.15 18.55 1.82
C ASP A 33 14.84 17.23 2.24
N ASP A 34 14.22 16.44 3.12
CA ASP A 34 14.74 15.15 3.63
C ASP A 34 13.69 14.02 3.49
N GLU A 35 12.99 13.98 2.36
CA GLU A 35 12.01 12.91 2.10
C GLU A 35 12.67 11.57 1.77
N TYR A 36 11.98 10.50 2.17
CA TYR A 36 12.30 9.13 1.76
C TYR A 36 11.17 8.59 0.91
N CYS A 37 11.53 7.90 -0.17
CA CYS A 37 10.59 7.18 -1.00
C CYS A 37 10.41 5.76 -0.46
N ALA A 38 9.16 5.32 -0.42
CA ALA A 38 8.78 4.00 0.08
C ALA A 38 8.12 3.19 -1.05
N VAL A 39 8.69 2.03 -1.38
CA VAL A 39 8.18 1.14 -2.43
C VAL A 39 7.95 -0.25 -1.87
N PHE A 40 6.75 -0.78 -2.09
CA PHE A 40 6.40 -2.13 -1.65
C PHE A 40 6.86 -3.19 -2.65
N VAL A 41 7.47 -4.25 -2.13
CA VAL A 41 7.57 -5.53 -2.84
C VAL A 41 6.26 -6.26 -2.65
N ARG A 42 5.63 -6.66 -3.76
CA ARG A 42 4.28 -7.23 -3.76
C ARG A 42 4.27 -8.65 -4.34
N SER A 43 3.37 -9.48 -3.83
CA SER A 43 3.17 -10.84 -4.34
C SER A 43 2.71 -10.84 -5.80
N PRO A 44 3.35 -11.61 -6.70
CA PRO A 44 2.79 -11.88 -8.02
C PRO A 44 1.77 -13.04 -8.00
N HIS A 45 1.62 -13.74 -6.87
CA HIS A 45 0.81 -14.95 -6.76
C HIS A 45 -0.51 -14.72 -6.02
N PRO A 46 -1.61 -15.37 -6.46
CA PRO A 46 -2.90 -15.30 -5.78
C PRO A 46 -2.91 -16.06 -4.46
N HIS A 47 -2.11 -17.12 -4.32
CA HIS A 47 -1.93 -17.82 -3.06
C HIS A 47 -0.60 -18.58 -3.09
N ALA A 48 0.28 -18.32 -2.13
CA ALA A 48 1.54 -19.03 -2.02
C ALA A 48 2.11 -18.98 -0.60
N LYS A 49 2.94 -19.95 -0.26
CA LYS A 49 3.79 -19.91 0.94
C LYS A 49 5.12 -19.24 0.59
N ILE A 50 5.53 -18.25 1.36
CA ILE A 50 6.87 -17.65 1.26
C ILE A 50 7.86 -18.62 1.90
N LYS A 51 8.85 -19.09 1.13
CA LYS A 51 9.89 -19.99 1.62
C LYS A 51 11.11 -19.22 2.09
N LYS A 52 11.54 -18.25 1.29
CA LYS A 52 12.76 -17.48 1.52
C LYS A 52 12.67 -16.14 0.82
N ILE A 53 13.27 -15.13 1.43
CA ILE A 53 13.44 -13.79 0.87
C ILE A 53 14.94 -13.48 0.92
N LYS A 54 15.49 -12.98 -0.18
CA LYS A 54 16.86 -12.48 -0.26
C LYS A 54 16.83 -10.99 -0.59
N THR A 55 17.40 -10.18 0.29
CA THR A 55 17.42 -8.71 0.19
C THR A 55 18.84 -8.15 0.10
N GLN A 56 19.86 -9.02 0.20
CA GLN A 56 21.25 -8.59 0.34
C GLN A 56 21.75 -7.77 -0.85
N ALA A 57 21.39 -8.17 -2.07
CA ALA A 57 21.75 -7.41 -3.28
C ALA A 57 21.01 -6.08 -3.38
N ALA A 58 19.77 -6.00 -2.92
CA ALA A 58 19.00 -4.76 -2.92
C ALA A 58 19.57 -3.72 -1.94
N LEU A 59 20.11 -4.16 -0.80
CA LEU A 59 20.75 -3.27 0.18
C LEU A 59 22.05 -2.64 -0.32
N THR A 60 22.66 -3.13 -1.40
CA THR A 60 23.88 -2.53 -1.96
C THR A 60 23.59 -1.41 -2.97
N VAL A 61 22.32 -1.19 -3.34
CA VAL A 61 21.93 -0.11 -4.25
C VAL A 61 22.17 1.24 -3.58
N PRO A 62 22.96 2.15 -4.20
CA PRO A 62 23.20 3.48 -3.63
C PRO A 62 21.90 4.24 -3.38
N GLY A 63 21.75 4.76 -2.16
CA GLY A 63 20.56 5.51 -1.75
C GLY A 63 19.47 4.68 -1.10
N VAL A 64 19.55 3.34 -1.11
CA VAL A 64 18.72 2.49 -0.24
C VAL A 64 19.11 2.70 1.21
N VAL A 65 18.10 2.84 2.07
CA VAL A 65 18.25 3.13 3.49
C VAL A 65 17.94 1.88 4.31
N SER A 66 16.81 1.24 4.02
CA SER A 66 16.39 0.01 4.69
C SER A 66 15.37 -0.76 3.86
N ILE A 67 15.22 -2.05 4.19
CA ILE A 67 14.16 -2.90 3.67
C ILE A 67 13.48 -3.52 4.87
N LEU A 68 12.22 -3.16 5.08
CA LEU A 68 11.40 -3.60 6.21
C LEU A 68 10.56 -4.81 5.83
N SER A 69 10.40 -5.70 6.78
CA SER A 69 9.70 -6.98 6.68
C SER A 69 8.60 -7.11 7.73
N ALA A 70 7.83 -8.18 7.67
CA ALA A 70 6.83 -8.49 8.69
C ALA A 70 7.45 -8.69 10.10
N GLU A 71 8.73 -9.06 10.20
CA GLU A 71 9.41 -9.17 11.49
C GLU A 71 9.65 -7.80 12.12
N ASP A 72 10.01 -6.80 11.32
CA ASP A 72 10.18 -5.42 11.79
C ASP A 72 8.85 -4.86 12.31
N VAL A 73 7.74 -5.14 11.60
CA VAL A 73 6.38 -4.78 12.03
C VAL A 73 6.05 -5.37 13.40
N GLU A 74 6.38 -6.65 13.63
CA GLU A 74 6.15 -7.32 14.90
C GLU A 74 7.05 -6.77 16.02
N ASN A 75 8.33 -6.50 15.72
CA ASN A 75 9.29 -5.94 16.66
C ASN A 75 8.89 -4.53 17.13
N ASP A 76 8.27 -3.74 16.25
CA ASP A 76 7.72 -2.42 16.57
C ASP A 76 6.36 -2.47 17.30
N GLY A 77 5.82 -3.68 17.55
CA GLY A 77 4.53 -3.86 18.22
C GLY A 77 3.34 -3.41 17.39
N LEU A 78 3.51 -3.26 16.07
CA LEU A 78 2.44 -2.90 15.16
C LEU A 78 1.55 -4.11 14.88
N SER A 79 0.25 -3.88 14.79
CA SER A 79 -0.74 -4.94 14.57
C SER A 79 -1.57 -4.70 13.31
N SER A 80 -2.20 -5.76 12.81
CA SER A 80 -3.16 -5.67 11.70
C SER A 80 -4.28 -4.70 12.03
N MET A 81 -4.69 -3.88 11.06
CA MET A 81 -5.81 -2.97 11.24
C MET A 81 -7.12 -3.77 11.38
N PRO A 82 -7.85 -3.64 12.49
CA PRO A 82 -9.13 -4.32 12.65
C PRO A 82 -10.17 -3.70 11.70
N PRO A 83 -11.13 -4.50 11.21
CA PRO A 83 -12.23 -3.96 10.42
C PRO A 83 -13.11 -3.06 11.29
N PHE A 84 -13.52 -1.92 10.72
CA PHE A 84 -14.40 -0.97 11.41
C PHE A 84 -15.80 -1.55 11.69
N ILE A 85 -16.30 -2.40 10.80
CA ILE A 85 -17.59 -3.09 10.93
C ILE A 85 -17.31 -4.57 11.17
N THR A 86 -17.76 -5.09 12.30
CA THR A 86 -17.49 -6.48 12.75
C THR A 86 -18.67 -7.43 12.59
N SER A 87 -19.87 -6.91 12.30
CA SER A 87 -21.09 -7.68 12.10
C SER A 87 -21.96 -7.10 10.99
N ASN A 88 -22.81 -7.94 10.42
CA ASN A 88 -23.76 -7.52 9.39
C ASN A 88 -24.81 -6.58 10.00
N PRO A 89 -24.98 -5.34 9.50
CA PRO A 89 -25.92 -4.37 10.09
C PRO A 89 -27.39 -4.78 9.96
N ASN A 90 -27.72 -5.69 9.03
CA ASN A 90 -29.09 -6.18 8.82
C ASN A 90 -29.41 -7.47 9.58
N THR A 91 -28.42 -8.36 9.77
CA THR A 91 -28.63 -9.68 10.38
C THR A 91 -27.99 -9.83 11.75
N THR A 92 -27.16 -8.87 12.19
CA THR A 92 -26.37 -8.90 13.43
C THR A 92 -25.37 -10.05 13.55
N HIS A 93 -25.26 -10.92 12.55
CA HIS A 93 -24.28 -12.01 12.55
C HIS A 93 -22.85 -11.46 12.45
N PRO A 94 -21.90 -11.99 13.25
CA PRO A 94 -20.51 -11.58 13.16
C PRO A 94 -19.90 -12.01 11.83
N PHE A 95 -19.08 -11.15 11.26
CA PHE A 95 -18.23 -11.52 10.13
C PHE A 95 -17.04 -12.34 10.61
N ASN A 96 -16.65 -13.33 9.82
CA ASN A 96 -15.43 -14.08 10.07
C ASN A 96 -14.25 -13.38 9.38
N PHE A 97 -13.57 -12.50 10.10
CA PHE A 97 -12.42 -11.76 9.57
C PHE A 97 -11.12 -12.48 9.87
N ILE A 98 -10.35 -12.75 8.82
CA ILE A 98 -8.96 -13.15 8.94
C ILE A 98 -8.13 -11.87 9.09
N PRO A 99 -7.20 -11.79 10.05
CA PRO A 99 -6.31 -10.64 10.18
C PRO A 99 -5.59 -10.32 8.86
N GLN A 100 -5.62 -9.06 8.46
CA GLN A 100 -4.86 -8.55 7.33
C GLN A 100 -3.53 -7.95 7.84
N PRO A 101 -2.40 -8.67 7.69
CA PRO A 101 -1.12 -8.15 8.15
C PRO A 101 -0.70 -6.94 7.31
N LEU A 102 0.10 -6.04 7.89
CA LEU A 102 0.67 -4.90 7.17
C LEU A 102 1.66 -5.35 6.07
N LEU A 103 2.45 -6.39 6.37
CA LEU A 103 3.34 -7.09 5.45
C LEU A 103 3.16 -8.61 5.63
N ALA A 104 3.09 -9.36 4.53
CA ALA A 104 2.93 -10.80 4.55
C ALA A 104 4.17 -11.51 5.12
N LYS A 105 3.97 -12.37 6.12
CA LYS A 105 5.06 -13.11 6.79
C LYS A 105 5.30 -14.50 6.21
N LYS A 106 4.26 -15.35 6.22
CA LYS A 106 4.36 -16.78 5.87
C LYS A 106 3.65 -17.14 4.58
N PHE A 107 2.54 -16.46 4.31
CA PHE A 107 1.69 -16.73 3.16
C PHE A 107 1.27 -15.41 2.54
N VAL A 108 1.20 -15.42 1.22
CA VAL A 108 0.50 -14.42 0.42
C VAL A 108 -0.82 -15.03 -0.03
N ARG A 109 -1.90 -14.26 0.01
CA ARG A 109 -3.30 -14.66 -0.10
C ARG A 109 -4.02 -13.99 -1.27
N TYR A 110 -3.36 -13.05 -1.93
CA TYR A 110 -3.83 -12.40 -3.15
C TYR A 110 -2.67 -11.77 -3.93
N VAL A 111 -2.90 -11.57 -5.24
CA VAL A 111 -1.96 -10.83 -6.10
C VAL A 111 -1.89 -9.38 -5.63
N GLY A 112 -0.68 -8.87 -5.43
CA GLY A 112 -0.44 -7.52 -4.95
C GLY A 112 -0.27 -7.40 -3.43
N GLU A 113 -0.42 -8.49 -2.66
CA GLU A 113 -0.23 -8.44 -1.20
C GLU A 113 1.19 -7.94 -0.86
N PRO A 114 1.35 -6.92 0.00
CA PRO A 114 2.65 -6.40 0.39
C PRO A 114 3.46 -7.43 1.18
N ILE A 115 4.76 -7.51 0.91
CA ILE A 115 5.68 -8.48 1.55
C ILE A 115 6.82 -7.76 2.24
N LEU A 116 7.39 -6.76 1.57
CA LEU A 116 8.44 -5.90 2.10
C LEU A 116 8.16 -4.44 1.76
N LEU A 117 8.76 -3.53 2.49
CA LEU A 117 8.81 -2.11 2.19
C LEU A 117 10.26 -1.66 2.04
N VAL A 118 10.65 -1.20 0.85
CA VAL A 118 11.95 -0.62 0.58
C VAL A 118 11.89 0.88 0.83
N LEU A 119 12.77 1.41 1.67
CA LEU A 119 12.97 2.82 1.91
C LEU A 119 14.26 3.29 1.25
N ALA A 120 14.20 4.36 0.47
CA ALA A 120 15.36 4.94 -0.20
C ALA A 120 15.27 6.47 -0.30
N LYS A 121 16.40 7.11 -0.59
CA LYS A 121 16.50 8.57 -0.80
C LYS A 121 15.93 9.07 -2.14
N SER A 122 15.51 8.16 -3.01
CA SER A 122 14.83 8.50 -4.26
C SER A 122 13.97 7.35 -4.74
N MET A 123 12.94 7.67 -5.54
CA MET A 123 12.06 6.67 -6.15
C MET A 123 12.84 5.72 -7.07
N TYR A 124 13.81 6.25 -7.84
CA TYR A 124 14.66 5.45 -8.72
C TYR A 124 15.46 4.40 -7.94
N ALA A 125 16.13 4.81 -6.85
CA ALA A 125 16.91 3.88 -6.03
C ALA A 125 16.01 2.79 -5.41
N ALA A 126 14.81 3.14 -4.94
CA ALA A 126 13.87 2.16 -4.43
C ALA A 126 13.40 1.17 -5.52
N LEU A 127 13.09 1.67 -6.73
CA LEU A 127 12.66 0.86 -7.87
C LEU A 127 13.77 -0.07 -8.39
N ASP A 128 15.03 0.39 -8.42
CA ASP A 128 16.16 -0.46 -8.79
C ASP A 128 16.39 -1.55 -7.73
N ALA A 129 16.25 -1.20 -6.45
CA ALA A 129 16.42 -2.14 -5.35
C ALA A 129 15.37 -3.27 -5.36
N ILE A 130 14.09 -2.98 -5.63
CA ILE A 130 13.07 -4.04 -5.67
C ILE A 130 13.32 -5.07 -6.78
N GLN A 131 14.01 -4.71 -7.86
CA GLN A 131 14.35 -5.65 -8.94
C GLN A 131 15.42 -6.67 -8.52
N LEU A 132 16.21 -6.35 -7.48
CA LEU A 132 17.25 -7.22 -6.94
C LEU A 132 16.76 -8.09 -5.77
N ILE A 133 15.50 -7.93 -5.36
CA ILE A 133 14.91 -8.75 -4.30
C ILE A 133 14.37 -10.04 -4.90
N GLU A 134 14.87 -11.16 -4.39
CA GLU A 134 14.38 -12.49 -4.77
C GLU A 134 13.46 -13.04 -3.68
N VAL A 135 12.27 -13.50 -4.07
CA VAL A 135 11.34 -14.18 -3.17
C VAL A 135 11.02 -15.56 -3.73
N ASP A 136 11.36 -16.58 -2.95
CA ASP A 136 11.08 -17.97 -3.26
C ASP A 136 9.68 -18.33 -2.72
N TYR A 137 8.83 -18.80 -3.62
CA TYR A 137 7.46 -19.20 -3.32
C TYR A 137 7.23 -20.69 -3.55
N ASP A 138 6.27 -21.21 -2.79
CA ASP A 138 5.60 -22.47 -3.05
C ASP A 138 4.13 -22.14 -3.34
N VAL A 139 3.78 -22.14 -4.62
CA VAL A 139 2.46 -21.71 -5.08
C VAL A 139 1.42 -22.72 -4.63
N LEU A 140 0.36 -22.22 -4.02
CA LEU A 140 -0.70 -23.04 -3.44
C LEU A 140 -1.96 -22.97 -4.31
N PRO A 141 -2.86 -23.98 -4.21
CA PRO A 141 -4.17 -23.88 -4.84
C PRO A 141 -4.91 -22.61 -4.39
N PHE A 142 -5.54 -21.93 -5.35
CA PHE A 142 -6.27 -20.69 -5.14
C PHE A 142 -7.68 -20.78 -5.73
N VAL A 143 -8.54 -19.87 -5.29
CA VAL A 143 -9.96 -19.82 -5.67
C VAL A 143 -10.23 -18.49 -6.36
N LEU A 144 -10.87 -18.52 -7.54
CA LEU A 144 -11.26 -17.32 -8.30
C LEU A 144 -12.78 -17.07 -8.27
N SER A 145 -13.56 -18.02 -7.76
CA SER A 145 -15.03 -17.96 -7.70
C SER A 145 -15.55 -18.60 -6.42
N ALA A 146 -16.64 -18.05 -5.89
CA ALA A 146 -17.35 -18.61 -4.73
C ALA A 146 -18.21 -19.83 -5.11
#